data_AF-G9KTD7-F1
#
_entry.id   AF-G9KTD7-F1
#
_cell.length_a   1.000
_cell.length_b   1.000
_cell.length_c   1.000
_cell.angle_alpha   90.00
_cell.angle_beta   90.00
_cell.angle_gamma   90.00
#
_symmetry.space_group_name_H-M   'P 1'
#
loop_
_entity.id
_entity.type
_entity.pdbx_description
1 polymer ?
#
loop_
_entity_poly.entity_id
_entity_poly.type
_entity_poly.pdbx_seq_one_letter_code
_entity_poly.pdbx_strand_id
1 'polypeptide(L)'
;VMAATAPSAGGSAPEAPGSAEAPLQYSLLLQYLVGDKRQPRVLEPSSLGGIPSPTKSEEQKMIEKAMESCAFKAALACVGGFVLGGAFGVFTAGIDTNVGFDPKDPYRTPTAKEVLKDMGQRGMSYAKNFAIVGAMFSCTECLVES
;
A
#
# COMPACT_ATOMS: atom_id res chain seq x y z
N VAL A 1 -46.01 -29.78 57.24
CA VAL A 1 -47.03 -29.22 58.16
C VAL A 1 -47.40 -27.84 57.63
N MET A 2 -48.70 -27.54 57.49
CA MET A 2 -49.41 -26.25 57.22
C MET A 2 -48.67 -25.13 56.44
N ALA A 3 -49.14 -24.60 55.29
CA ALA A 3 -50.45 -24.05 54.90
C ALA A 3 -50.74 -22.60 55.35
N ALA A 4 -51.45 -21.86 54.48
CA ALA A 4 -51.98 -20.47 54.58
C ALA A 4 -50.95 -19.32 54.36
N THR A 5 -51.25 -18.17 53.73
CA THR A 5 -52.40 -17.73 52.87
C THR A 5 -52.01 -16.50 52.01
N ALA A 6 -52.79 -16.17 50.96
CA ALA A 6 -52.73 -14.90 50.22
C ALA A 6 -53.78 -13.87 50.73
N PRO A 7 -53.67 -12.58 50.39
CA PRO A 7 -54.81 -11.68 50.22
C PRO A 7 -54.99 -11.23 48.74
N SER A 8 -56.11 -10.56 48.46
CA SER A 8 -56.73 -10.49 47.13
C SER A 8 -56.85 -9.07 46.54
N ALA A 9 -56.79 -9.01 45.19
CA ALA A 9 -57.49 -8.14 44.24
C ALA A 9 -57.62 -6.60 44.43
N GLY A 10 -57.47 -5.90 43.28
CA GLY A 10 -57.91 -4.51 43.03
C GLY A 10 -56.78 -3.61 42.53
N GLY A 11 -56.84 -2.99 41.34
CA GLY A 11 -57.83 -3.07 40.27
C GLY A 11 -57.45 -2.16 39.08
N SER A 12 -58.12 -2.35 37.93
CA SER A 12 -58.25 -1.41 36.80
C SER A 12 -56.99 -0.71 36.23
N ALA A 13 -56.58 -1.13 35.03
CA ALA A 13 -56.28 -0.17 33.96
C ALA A 13 -57.62 0.39 33.42
N PRO A 14 -57.69 1.65 32.95
CA PRO A 14 -57.66 1.83 31.49
C PRO A 14 -57.03 3.16 30.97
N GLU A 15 -56.75 3.11 29.66
CA GLU A 15 -56.70 4.19 28.66
C GLU A 15 -55.60 5.29 28.64
N ALA A 16 -55.10 5.50 27.42
CA ALA A 16 -54.24 6.58 26.94
C ALA A 16 -55.14 7.75 26.40
N PRO A 17 -54.66 8.84 25.76
CA PRO A 17 -53.29 9.18 25.37
C PRO A 17 -52.84 10.64 25.70
N GLY A 18 -51.64 10.80 26.25
CA GLY A 18 -51.03 12.12 26.47
C GLY A 18 -49.52 12.09 26.33
N SER A 19 -48.99 12.82 25.35
CA SER A 19 -47.59 13.29 25.22
C SER A 19 -46.53 12.38 25.85
N ALA A 20 -46.10 11.36 25.11
CA ALA A 20 -45.01 10.48 25.53
C ALA A 20 -43.64 11.17 25.41
N GLU A 21 -43.32 11.99 26.42
CA GLU A 21 -41.96 12.41 26.76
C GLU A 21 -41.15 11.17 27.20
N ALA A 22 -40.74 10.35 26.23
CA ALA A 22 -39.82 9.26 26.49
C ALA A 22 -38.48 9.86 26.95
N PRO A 23 -37.96 9.52 28.13
CA PRO A 23 -36.69 10.06 28.59
C PRO A 23 -35.57 9.53 27.68
N LEU A 24 -35.12 10.38 26.75
CA LEU A 24 -34.06 10.08 25.80
C LEU A 24 -32.73 9.89 26.54
N GLN A 25 -32.51 8.66 27.01
CA GLN A 25 -31.25 8.25 27.61
C GLN A 25 -30.17 8.17 26.52
N TYR A 26 -29.45 9.28 26.32
CA TYR A 26 -28.36 9.40 25.36
C TYR A 26 -27.34 8.24 25.45
N SER A 27 -27.08 7.72 26.66
CA SER A 27 -26.23 6.55 26.89
C SER A 27 -26.74 5.26 26.23
N LEU A 28 -28.06 5.00 26.28
CA LEU A 28 -28.67 3.87 25.57
C LEU A 28 -28.67 4.09 24.05
N LEU A 29 -28.92 5.32 23.60
CA LEU A 29 -28.89 5.64 22.17
C LEU A 29 -27.49 5.46 21.58
N LEU A 30 -26.44 5.89 22.30
CA LEU A 30 -25.04 5.67 21.94
C LEU A 30 -24.67 4.18 21.91
N GLN A 31 -25.18 3.35 22.83
CA GLN A 31 -24.97 1.89 22.78
C GLN A 31 -25.54 1.24 21.52
N TYR A 32 -26.63 1.78 20.94
CA TYR A 32 -27.22 1.27 19.71
C TYR A 32 -26.61 1.88 18.43
N LEU A 33 -26.04 3.08 18.50
CA LEU A 33 -25.45 3.77 17.35
C LEU A 33 -23.95 3.44 17.14
N VAL A 34 -23.19 3.35 18.23
CA VAL A 34 -21.71 3.24 18.21
C VAL A 34 -21.19 2.10 19.11
N GLY A 35 -21.93 1.71 20.14
CA GLY A 35 -21.54 0.63 21.07
C GLY A 35 -21.92 -0.79 20.63
N ASP A 36 -21.74 -1.75 21.53
CA ASP A 36 -21.80 -3.20 21.27
C ASP A 36 -23.19 -3.72 20.82
N LYS A 37 -24.26 -2.92 21.02
CA LYS A 37 -25.62 -3.28 20.59
C LYS A 37 -25.92 -2.86 19.15
N ARG A 38 -24.98 -2.14 18.50
CA ARG A 38 -25.09 -1.72 17.10
C ARG A 38 -25.31 -2.92 16.18
N GLN A 39 -26.45 -2.93 15.50
CA GLN A 39 -26.73 -3.92 14.47
C GLN A 39 -25.94 -3.61 13.19
N PRO A 40 -25.48 -4.63 12.44
CA PRO A 40 -24.88 -4.41 11.14
C PRO A 40 -25.87 -3.73 10.20
N ARG A 41 -25.51 -2.56 9.67
CA ARG A 41 -26.31 -1.87 8.66
C ARG A 41 -25.57 -1.90 7.34
N VAL A 42 -26.22 -2.44 6.31
CA VAL A 42 -25.78 -2.31 4.93
C VAL A 42 -25.92 -0.82 4.57
N LEU A 43 -24.78 -0.13 4.49
CA LEU A 43 -24.72 1.20 3.90
C LEU A 43 -24.49 1.03 2.41
N GLU A 44 -25.47 1.47 1.60
CA GLU A 44 -25.22 1.69 0.19
C GLU A 44 -24.24 2.87 0.05
N PRO A 45 -23.08 2.72 -0.62
CA PRO A 45 -22.12 3.80 -0.83
C PRO A 45 -22.78 5.03 -1.49
N SER A 46 -23.77 4.79 -2.35
CA SER A 46 -24.59 5.79 -3.04
C SER A 46 -25.51 6.61 -2.11
N SER A 47 -25.77 6.14 -0.89
CA SER A 47 -26.65 6.81 0.10
C SER A 47 -25.90 7.71 1.08
N LEU A 48 -24.59 7.51 1.23
CA LEU A 48 -23.74 8.31 2.11
C LEU A 48 -23.16 9.48 1.29
N GLY A 49 -23.84 10.63 1.38
CA GLY A 49 -23.69 11.74 0.43
C GLY A 49 -22.26 12.14 0.06
N GLY A 50 -22.03 12.28 -1.24
CA GLY A 50 -20.78 12.68 -1.87
C GLY A 50 -20.93 12.71 -3.39
N ILE A 51 -19.87 13.05 -4.13
CA ILE A 51 -19.84 12.78 -5.58
C ILE A 51 -19.81 11.25 -5.72
N PRO A 52 -20.71 10.62 -6.50
CA PRO A 52 -20.71 9.17 -6.67
C PRO A 52 -19.39 8.74 -7.29
N SER A 53 -18.53 8.08 -6.50
CA SER A 53 -17.28 7.52 -7.00
C SER A 53 -17.62 6.48 -8.07
N PRO A 54 -17.02 6.53 -9.27
CA PRO A 54 -17.24 5.50 -10.28
C PRO A 54 -16.89 4.14 -9.68
N THR A 55 -17.70 3.12 -9.96
CA THR A 55 -17.51 1.75 -9.47
C THR A 55 -16.25 1.15 -10.08
N LYS A 56 -15.09 1.42 -9.46
CA LYS A 56 -13.81 0.74 -9.75
C LYS A 56 -14.02 -0.76 -9.57
N SER A 57 -13.51 -1.58 -10.48
CA SER A 57 -13.44 -3.02 -10.22
C SER A 57 -12.48 -3.29 -9.05
N GLU A 58 -12.68 -4.37 -8.30
CA GLU A 58 -11.73 -4.76 -7.24
C GLU A 58 -10.32 -4.99 -7.80
N GLU A 59 -10.20 -5.40 -9.08
CA GLU A 59 -8.93 -5.48 -9.81
C GLU A 59 -8.26 -4.10 -9.98
N GLN A 60 -9.00 -3.08 -10.44
CA GLN A 60 -8.48 -1.70 -10.57
C GLN A 60 -8.02 -1.16 -9.21
N LYS A 61 -8.79 -1.43 -8.15
CA LYS A 61 -8.48 -1.04 -6.77
C LYS A 61 -7.23 -1.73 -6.21
N MET A 62 -6.95 -2.96 -6.62
CA MET A 62 -5.67 -3.62 -6.30
C MET A 62 -4.50 -3.02 -7.09
N ILE A 63 -4.69 -2.68 -8.36
CA ILE A 63 -3.65 -2.04 -9.19
C ILE A 63 -3.29 -0.65 -8.66
N GLU A 64 -4.28 0.18 -8.31
CA GLU A 64 -4.05 1.51 -7.75
C GLU A 64 -3.22 1.44 -6.46
N LYS A 65 -3.60 0.57 -5.52
CA LYS A 65 -2.82 0.30 -4.30
C LYS A 65 -1.41 -0.21 -4.58
N ALA A 66 -1.22 -1.03 -5.61
CA ALA A 66 0.10 -1.51 -6.00
C ALA A 66 0.97 -0.35 -6.54
N MET A 67 0.41 0.53 -7.36
CA MET A 67 1.12 1.69 -7.92
C MET A 67 1.47 2.76 -6.88
N GLU A 68 0.62 2.95 -5.86
CA GLU A 68 0.91 3.85 -4.74
C GLU A 68 1.99 3.30 -3.79
N SER A 69 2.17 1.97 -3.75
CA SER A 69 3.07 1.32 -2.80
C SER A 69 4.55 1.71 -2.95
N CYS A 70 5.23 1.90 -1.82
CA CYS A 70 6.66 2.21 -1.81
C CYS A 70 7.52 1.10 -2.44
N ALA A 71 7.12 -0.16 -2.32
CA ALA A 71 7.81 -1.27 -2.95
C ALA A 71 7.82 -1.15 -4.49
N PHE A 72 6.70 -0.73 -5.09
CA PHE A 72 6.62 -0.52 -6.53
C PHE A 72 7.39 0.72 -7.00
N LYS A 73 7.24 1.86 -6.30
CA LYS A 73 8.00 3.09 -6.57
C LYS A 73 9.51 2.84 -6.48
N ALA A 74 9.96 2.18 -5.41
CA ALA A 74 11.36 1.82 -5.23
C ALA A 74 11.86 0.83 -6.29
N ALA A 75 11.05 -0.14 -6.72
CA ALA A 75 11.40 -1.04 -7.82
C ALA A 75 11.58 -0.29 -9.15
N LEU A 76 10.69 0.65 -9.48
CA LEU A 76 10.84 1.52 -10.65
C LEU A 76 12.11 2.38 -10.58
N ALA A 77 12.40 2.99 -9.42
CA ALA A 77 13.62 3.76 -9.21
C ALA A 77 14.89 2.89 -9.31
N CYS A 78 14.82 1.65 -8.81
CA CYS A 78 15.90 0.65 -8.90
C CYS A 78 16.18 0.27 -10.36
N VAL A 79 15.15 0.00 -11.16
CA VAL A 79 15.27 -0.28 -12.61
C VAL A 79 15.78 0.94 -13.37
N GLY A 80 15.26 2.14 -13.09
CA GLY A 80 15.73 3.39 -13.69
C GLY A 80 17.21 3.65 -13.41
N GLY A 81 17.62 3.51 -12.14
CA GLY A 81 19.01 3.60 -11.71
C GLY A 81 19.91 2.53 -12.35
N PHE A 82 19.41 1.30 -12.51
CA PHE A 82 20.14 0.22 -13.18
C PHE A 82 20.43 0.56 -14.66
N VAL A 83 19.42 1.05 -15.39
CA VAL A 83 19.57 1.42 -16.81
C VAL A 83 20.53 2.62 -16.95
N LEU A 84 20.36 3.66 -16.14
CA LEU A 84 21.24 4.84 -16.15
C LEU A 84 22.68 4.48 -15.79
N GLY A 85 22.90 3.72 -14.72
CA GLY A 85 24.22 3.28 -14.28
C GLY A 85 24.89 2.31 -15.27
N GLY A 86 24.11 1.46 -15.94
CA GLY A 86 24.61 0.57 -16.99
C GLY A 86 25.06 1.34 -18.22
N ALA A 87 24.24 2.28 -18.71
CA ALA A 87 24.59 3.15 -19.84
C ALA A 87 25.82 4.01 -19.53
N PHE A 88 25.86 4.64 -18.35
CA PHE A 88 27.02 5.41 -17.87
C PHE A 88 28.27 4.54 -17.76
N GLY A 89 28.16 3.34 -17.19
CA GLY A 89 29.27 2.42 -17.00
C GLY A 89 29.86 1.87 -18.31
N VAL A 90 29.02 1.55 -19.29
CA VAL A 90 29.48 1.14 -20.63
C VAL A 90 30.11 2.32 -21.38
N PHE A 91 29.55 3.53 -21.27
CA PHE A 91 30.14 4.74 -21.86
C PHE A 91 31.51 5.06 -21.25
N THR A 92 31.65 5.02 -19.92
CA THR A 92 32.93 5.15 -19.23
C THR A 92 33.94 4.10 -19.68
N ALA A 93 33.53 2.83 -19.81
CA ALA A 93 34.41 1.78 -20.31
C ALA A 93 34.81 2.00 -21.78
N GLY A 94 33.99 2.70 -22.58
CA GLY A 94 34.28 3.10 -23.96
C GLY A 94 35.42 4.11 -24.11
N ILE A 95 35.78 4.81 -23.03
CA ILE A 95 36.87 5.80 -23.00
C ILE A 95 38.15 5.20 -22.41
N ASP A 96 38.07 4.04 -21.73
CA ASP A 96 39.24 3.37 -21.15
C ASP A 96 40.07 2.63 -22.22
N THR A 97 41.27 3.14 -22.50
CA THR A 97 42.20 2.55 -23.48
C THR A 97 42.94 1.30 -22.98
N ASN A 98 42.70 0.85 -21.73
CA ASN A 98 43.35 -0.33 -21.15
C ASN A 98 42.72 -1.68 -21.55
N VAL A 99 41.58 -1.70 -22.25
CA VAL A 99 40.77 -2.90 -22.51
C VAL A 99 41.36 -3.92 -23.52
N GLY A 100 42.69 -3.95 -23.72
CA GLY A 100 43.29 -4.78 -24.77
C GLY A 100 44.79 -5.09 -24.74
N PHE A 101 45.51 -4.79 -23.64
CA PHE A 101 46.93 -5.16 -23.53
C PHE A 101 47.11 -6.37 -22.62
N ASP A 102 47.04 -7.57 -23.20
CA ASP A 102 47.39 -8.81 -22.51
C ASP A 102 48.92 -8.98 -22.54
N PRO A 103 49.64 -8.96 -21.39
CA PRO A 103 51.09 -8.90 -21.36
C PRO A 103 51.79 -10.19 -21.83
N LYS A 104 51.02 -11.22 -22.21
CA LYS A 104 51.51 -12.53 -22.65
C LYS A 104 51.52 -12.73 -24.17
N ASP A 105 50.72 -11.97 -24.92
CA ASP A 105 50.62 -12.06 -26.40
C ASP A 105 50.21 -10.69 -27.02
N PRO A 106 51.16 -9.76 -27.24
CA PRO A 106 50.86 -8.37 -27.66
C PRO A 106 50.32 -8.23 -29.10
N TYR A 107 50.22 -9.33 -29.86
CA TYR A 107 49.72 -9.35 -31.24
C TYR A 107 48.29 -9.88 -31.40
N ARG A 108 47.70 -10.42 -30.32
CA ARG A 108 46.32 -10.91 -30.36
C ARG A 108 45.38 -9.73 -30.09
N THR A 109 44.90 -9.08 -31.16
CA THR A 109 43.80 -8.11 -31.03
C THR A 109 42.66 -8.76 -30.24
N PRO A 110 42.27 -8.22 -29.06
CA PRO A 110 41.20 -8.81 -28.29
C PRO A 110 39.94 -8.80 -29.15
N THR A 111 39.22 -9.92 -29.18
CA THR A 111 38.01 -10.03 -29.99
C THR A 111 37.04 -8.96 -29.50
N ALA A 112 36.31 -8.27 -30.39
CA ALA A 112 35.33 -7.28 -29.98
C ALA A 112 34.29 -7.82 -28.95
N LYS A 113 34.06 -9.15 -28.94
CA LYS A 113 33.26 -9.86 -27.93
C LYS A 113 33.91 -9.93 -26.55
N GLU A 114 35.23 -10.08 -26.46
CA GLU A 114 36.00 -10.12 -25.20
C GLU A 114 36.05 -8.72 -24.58
N VAL A 115 36.34 -7.71 -25.40
CA VAL A 115 36.28 -6.29 -25.01
C VAL A 115 34.89 -5.92 -24.51
N LEU A 116 33.83 -6.19 -25.29
CA LEU A 116 32.45 -5.90 -24.89
C LEU A 116 32.02 -6.65 -23.61
N LYS A 117 32.55 -7.86 -23.37
CA LYS A 117 32.28 -8.63 -22.15
C LYS A 117 32.92 -7.99 -20.93
N ASP A 118 34.16 -7.52 -21.01
CA ASP A 118 34.83 -6.84 -19.90
C ASP A 118 34.20 -5.46 -19.63
N MET A 119 33.93 -4.67 -20.69
CA MET A 119 33.18 -3.42 -20.59
C MET A 119 31.79 -3.63 -19.95
N GLY A 120 31.08 -4.69 -20.35
CA GLY A 120 29.78 -5.06 -19.78
C GLY A 120 29.88 -5.50 -18.32
N GLN A 121 30.93 -6.22 -17.93
CA GLN A 121 31.18 -6.59 -16.53
C GLN A 121 31.44 -5.36 -15.66
N ARG A 122 32.22 -4.39 -16.16
CA ARG A 122 32.43 -3.09 -15.50
C ARG A 122 31.13 -2.27 -15.46
N GLY A 123 30.37 -2.23 -16.56
CA GLY A 123 29.05 -1.59 -16.61
C GLY A 123 28.04 -2.18 -15.60
N MET A 124 28.10 -3.49 -15.36
CA MET A 124 27.22 -4.19 -14.41
C MET A 124 27.45 -3.79 -12.95
N SER A 125 28.68 -3.39 -12.55
CA SER A 125 28.91 -2.90 -11.19
C SER A 125 28.37 -1.48 -11.01
N TYR A 126 28.56 -0.60 -12.00
CA TYR A 126 27.94 0.73 -12.01
C TYR A 126 26.41 0.63 -11.98
N ALA A 127 25.80 -0.19 -12.84
CA ALA A 127 24.36 -0.43 -12.86
C ALA A 127 23.80 -0.82 -11.48
N LYS A 128 24.46 -1.74 -10.77
CA LYS A 128 24.06 -2.14 -9.40
C LYS A 128 24.17 -0.99 -8.39
N ASN A 129 25.25 -0.21 -8.44
CA ASN A 129 25.46 0.90 -7.51
C ASN A 129 24.38 1.99 -7.69
N PHE A 130 24.11 2.40 -8.93
CA PHE A 130 23.05 3.39 -9.22
C PHE A 130 21.64 2.85 -8.90
N ALA A 131 21.39 1.55 -9.12
CA ALA A 131 20.14 0.91 -8.74
C ALA A 131 19.90 0.95 -7.22
N ILE A 132 20.92 0.61 -6.42
CA ILE A 132 20.85 0.66 -4.95
C ILE A 132 20.60 2.09 -4.45
N VAL A 133 21.33 3.08 -4.97
CA VAL A 133 21.15 4.48 -4.58
C VAL A 133 19.76 5.01 -4.96
N GLY A 134 19.28 4.70 -6.17
CA GLY A 134 17.94 5.09 -6.62
C GLY A 134 16.82 4.43 -5.80
N ALA A 135 16.97 3.15 -5.46
CA ALA A 135 16.04 2.43 -4.59
C ALA A 135 16.02 3.00 -3.18
N MET A 136 17.19 3.30 -2.59
CA MET A 136 17.28 3.90 -1.25
C MET A 136 16.62 5.28 -1.20
N PHE A 137 16.93 6.16 -2.17
CA PHE A 137 16.30 7.48 -2.26
C PHE A 137 14.77 7.38 -2.37
N SER A 138 14.26 6.57 -3.30
CA SER A 138 12.82 6.39 -3.48
C SER A 138 12.13 5.68 -2.30
N CYS A 139 12.81 4.78 -1.59
CA CYS A 139 12.29 4.17 -0.37
C CYS A 139 12.19 5.20 0.77
N THR A 140 13.22 6.01 0.98
CA THR A 140 13.25 6.99 2.07
C THR A 140 12.18 8.06 1.88
N GLU A 141 12.07 8.67 0.70
CA GLU A 141 11.02 9.66 0.42
C GLU A 141 9.62 9.05 0.61
N CYS A 142 9.39 7.83 0.09
CA CYS A 142 8.08 7.19 0.21
C CYS A 142 7.74 6.78 1.65
N LEU A 143 8.70 6.32 2.46
CA LEU A 143 8.50 5.99 3.88
C LEU A 143 8.25 7.23 4.75
N VAL A 144 8.63 8.43 4.29
CA VAL A 144 8.35 9.71 4.96
C VAL A 144 7.00 10.29 4.53
N GLU A 145 6.52 9.95 3.32
CA GLU A 145 5.22 10.38 2.76
C GLU A 145 4.03 9.47 3.16
N SER A 146 4.29 8.21 3.55
CA SER A 146 3.29 7.16 3.81
C SER A 146 2.53 7.27 5.15
#